data_AF-A0AAJ6A5G3-F1
#
_entry.id   AF-A0AAJ6A5G3-F1
#
_cell.length_a   1.000
_cell.length_b   1.000
_cell.length_c   1.000
_cell.angle_alpha   90.00
_cell.angle_beta   90.00
_cell.angle_gamma   90.00
#
_symmetry.space_group_name_H-M   'P 1'
#
loop_
_entity.id
_entity.type
_entity.pdbx_description
1 polymer ?
#
loop_
_entity_poly.entity_id
_entity_poly.type
_entity_poly.pdbx_seq_one_letter_code
_entity_poly.pdbx_strand_id
1 'polypeptide(L)'
;MRAFLRSKNAAAARKASARIIQTIQILSSQPDMGRPVEGSEQGLRELIVTFGRDGYIVLYQYLGEDVLIAAIRHGREDGYK
;
A
#
# COMPACT_ATOMS: atom_id res chain seq x y z
N MET A 1 -6.63 11.24 30.67
CA MET A 1 -7.52 11.43 29.51
C MET A 1 -7.06 10.52 28.36
N ARG A 2 -7.44 9.22 28.40
CA ARG A 2 -6.97 8.19 27.47
C ARG A 2 -8.16 7.32 27.03
N ALA A 3 -8.96 7.82 26.09
CA ALA A 3 -10.00 7.03 25.43
C ALA A 3 -10.51 7.74 24.18
N PHE A 4 -9.78 7.69 23.05
CA PHE A 4 -10.32 8.24 21.79
C PHE A 4 -10.10 7.40 20.52
N LEU A 5 -9.41 6.25 20.56
CA LEU A 5 -9.03 5.56 19.32
C LEU A 5 -9.35 4.06 19.21
N ARG A 6 -10.28 3.51 20.01
CA ARG A 6 -10.48 2.05 20.01
C ARG A 6 -11.75 1.54 19.32
N SER A 7 -12.79 2.36 19.08
CA SER A 7 -14.07 1.87 18.53
C SER A 7 -14.48 2.44 17.17
N LYS A 8 -13.92 3.57 16.71
CA LYS A 8 -14.45 4.26 15.53
C LYS A 8 -14.02 3.74 14.16
N ASN A 9 -12.98 2.91 14.03
CA ASN A 9 -12.45 2.57 12.69
C ASN A 9 -12.09 1.10 12.45
N ALA A 10 -12.58 0.14 13.24
CA ALA A 10 -12.34 -1.28 12.92
C ALA A 10 -12.99 -1.69 11.58
N ALA A 11 -14.19 -1.17 11.28
CA ALA A 11 -14.86 -1.41 10.01
C ALA A 11 -14.18 -0.67 8.84
N ALA A 12 -13.69 0.56 9.06
CA ALA A 12 -12.95 1.31 8.06
C ALA A 12 -11.59 0.67 7.76
N ALA A 13 -10.87 0.21 8.80
CA ALA A 13 -9.63 -0.54 8.66
C ALA A 13 -9.86 -1.84 7.88
N ARG A 14 -10.93 -2.60 8.17
CA ARG A 14 -11.29 -3.79 7.38
C ARG A 14 -11.55 -3.47 5.91
N LYS A 15 -12.28 -2.38 5.62
CA LYS A 15 -12.53 -1.93 4.24
C LYS A 15 -11.24 -1.50 3.54
N ALA A 16 -10.33 -0.84 4.25
CA ALA A 16 -9.01 -0.48 3.74
C ALA A 16 -8.19 -1.73 3.39
N SER A 17 -8.09 -2.69 4.32
CA SER A 17 -7.38 -3.95 4.09
C SER A 17 -7.95 -4.72 2.91
N ALA A 18 -9.28 -4.83 2.81
CA ALA A 18 -9.92 -5.49 1.67
C ALA A 18 -9.56 -4.82 0.33
N ARG A 19 -9.53 -3.47 0.30
CA ARG A 19 -9.14 -2.71 -0.89
C ARG A 19 -7.67 -2.95 -1.26
N ILE A 20 -6.77 -2.92 -0.28
CA ILE A 20 -5.35 -3.18 -0.47
C ILE A 20 -5.13 -4.60 -1.01
N ILE A 21 -5.79 -5.61 -0.43
CA ILE A 21 -5.69 -7.00 -0.88
C ILE A 21 -6.15 -7.14 -2.33
N GLN A 22 -7.31 -6.57 -2.68
CA GLN A 22 -7.81 -6.60 -4.07
C GLN A 22 -6.82 -5.95 -5.04
N THR A 23 -6.22 -4.83 -4.65
CA THR A 23 -5.23 -4.14 -5.49
C THR A 23 -3.95 -4.97 -5.63
N ILE A 24 -3.47 -5.59 -4.55
CA ILE A 24 -2.29 -6.48 -4.60
C ILE A 24 -2.55 -7.70 -5.49
N GLN A 25 -3.76 -8.28 -5.47
CA GLN A 25 -4.10 -9.41 -6.32
C GLN A 25 -4.02 -9.08 -7.83
N ILE A 26 -4.27 -7.82 -8.20
CA ILE A 26 -4.14 -7.36 -9.58
C ILE A 26 -2.66 -7.20 -9.97
N LEU A 27 -1.76 -6.90 -9.02
CA LEU A 27 -0.33 -6.75 -9.32
C LEU A 27 0.30 -8.01 -9.92
N SER A 28 -0.21 -9.20 -9.59
CA SER A 28 0.26 -10.46 -10.19
C SER A 28 0.03 -10.53 -11.71
N SER A 29 -1.01 -9.86 -12.24
CA SER A 29 -1.29 -9.82 -13.67
C SER A 29 -0.89 -8.51 -14.34
N GLN A 30 -0.74 -7.43 -13.56
CA GLN A 30 -0.38 -6.10 -14.04
C GLN A 30 0.71 -5.46 -13.16
N PRO A 31 1.94 -6.00 -13.17
CA PRO A 31 3.03 -5.51 -12.32
C PRO A 31 3.51 -4.11 -12.70
N ASP A 32 3.16 -3.60 -13.88
CA ASP A 32 3.54 -2.27 -14.36
C ASP A 32 2.65 -1.13 -13.84
N MET A 33 1.60 -1.42 -13.07
CA MET A 33 0.71 -0.40 -12.50
C MET A 33 1.41 0.54 -11.51
N GLY A 34 2.43 0.06 -10.82
CA GLY A 34 3.24 0.84 -9.89
C GLY A 34 4.34 1.63 -10.60
N ARG A 35 4.60 2.83 -10.09
CA ARG A 35 5.67 3.70 -10.57
C ARG A 35 7.01 3.16 -10.08
N PRO A 36 8.02 3.01 -10.95
CA PRO A 36 9.38 2.69 -10.52
C PRO A 36 9.89 3.73 -9.53
N VAL A 37 10.54 3.28 -8.46
CA VAL A 37 11.25 4.14 -7.53
C VAL A 37 12.61 4.46 -8.14
N GLU A 38 12.82 5.72 -8.54
CA GLU A 38 14.08 6.17 -9.14
C GLU A 38 15.26 5.90 -8.19
N GLY A 39 16.35 5.36 -8.74
CA GLY A 39 17.56 5.02 -7.97
C GLY A 39 17.45 3.74 -7.13
N SER A 40 16.34 3.00 -7.20
CA SER A 40 16.26 1.68 -6.57
C SER A 40 17.06 0.64 -7.34
N GLU A 41 18.19 0.19 -6.79
CA GLU A 41 18.95 -0.95 -7.35
C GLU A 41 18.17 -2.27 -7.33
N GLN A 42 17.12 -2.33 -6.50
CA GLN A 42 16.26 -3.50 -6.34
C GLN A 42 15.05 -3.47 -7.29
N GLY A 43 14.91 -2.46 -8.16
CA GLY A 43 13.76 -2.36 -9.07
C GLY A 43 12.43 -2.20 -8.34
N LEU A 44 12.44 -1.52 -7.18
CA LEU A 44 11.25 -1.27 -6.39
C LEU A 44 10.24 -0.40 -7.14
N ARG A 45 8.97 -0.64 -6.88
CA ARG A 45 7.83 0.10 -7.42
C ARG A 45 6.89 0.50 -6.31
N GLU A 46 6.34 1.70 -6.43
CA GLU A 46 5.32 2.23 -5.54
C GLU A 46 3.96 2.25 -6.23
N LEU A 47 2.94 1.75 -5.53
CA LEU A 47 1.55 1.84 -5.96
C LEU A 47 0.73 2.59 -4.91
N ILE A 48 0.10 3.67 -5.35
CA ILE A 48 -0.82 4.45 -4.52
C ILE A 48 -2.20 3.80 -4.56
N VAL A 49 -2.63 3.27 -3.42
CA VAL A 49 -3.97 2.73 -3.23
C VAL A 49 -4.83 3.80 -2.59
N THR A 50 -5.68 4.45 -3.40
CA THR A 50 -6.59 5.48 -2.90
C THR A 50 -7.65 4.85 -1.99
N PHE A 51 -7.64 5.25 -0.72
CA PHE A 51 -8.65 4.89 0.27
C PHE A 51 -8.83 6.02 1.28
N GLY A 52 -10.08 6.49 1.44
CA GLY A 52 -10.37 7.62 2.31
C GLY A 52 -9.63 8.89 1.88
N ARG A 53 -9.16 9.68 2.85
CA ARG A 53 -8.52 10.98 2.60
C ARG A 53 -7.02 10.89 2.27
N ASP A 54 -6.33 9.90 2.84
CA ASP A 54 -4.87 9.90 2.89
C ASP A 54 -4.23 8.74 2.09
N GLY A 55 -5.00 7.70 1.73
CA GLY A 55 -4.53 6.58 0.92
C GLY A 55 -3.43 5.72 1.59
N TYR A 56 -2.99 4.71 0.84
CA TYR A 56 -1.88 3.83 1.21
C TYR A 56 -0.87 3.77 0.07
N ILE A 57 0.40 3.55 0.41
CA ILE A 57 1.47 3.27 -0.54
C ILE A 57 1.88 1.82 -0.34
N VAL A 58 1.81 1.04 -1.41
CA VAL A 58 2.34 -0.33 -1.47
C VAL A 58 3.67 -0.27 -2.20
N LEU A 59 4.75 -0.60 -1.49
CA LEU A 59 6.07 -0.77 -2.07
C LEU A 59 6.25 -2.26 -2.41
N TYR A 60 6.54 -2.55 -3.67
CA TYR A 60 6.68 -3.93 -4.14
C TYR A 60 7.79 -4.07 -5.17
N GLN A 61 8.20 -5.30 -5.42
CA GLN A 61 9.13 -5.68 -6.46
C GLN A 61 8.50 -6.78 -7.31
N TYR A 62 8.64 -6.68 -8.63
CA TYR A 62 8.27 -7.75 -9.54
C TYR A 62 9.49 -8.64 -9.81
N LEU A 63 9.36 -9.93 -9.52
CA LEU A 63 10.42 -10.92 -9.67
C LEU A 63 10.26 -11.79 -10.93
N GLY A 64 9.34 -11.42 -11.84
CA GLY A 64 9.11 -12.12 -13.11
C GLY A 64 7.93 -13.10 -13.06
N GLU A 65 7.78 -13.85 -11.97
CA GLU A 65 6.60 -14.72 -11.73
C GLU A 65 5.85 -14.33 -10.45
N ASP A 66 6.56 -13.71 -9.50
CA ASP A 66 6.04 -13.30 -8.21
C ASP A 66 6.10 -11.78 -8.00
N VAL A 67 5.23 -11.31 -7.11
CA VAL A 67 5.26 -9.94 -6.58
C VAL A 67 5.61 -9.98 -5.11
N LEU A 68 6.77 -9.43 -4.76
CA LEU A 68 7.19 -9.28 -3.37
C LEU A 68 6.68 -7.94 -2.82
N ILE A 69 5.83 -7.98 -1.80
CA ILE A 69 5.40 -6.77 -1.09
C ILE A 69 6.45 -6.43 -0.02
N ALA A 70 7.23 -5.39 -0.25
CA ALA A 70 8.28 -4.94 0.66
C ALA A 70 7.71 -4.15 1.85
N ALA A 71 6.71 -3.31 1.60
CA ALA A 71 6.04 -2.53 2.65
C ALA A 71 4.64 -2.07 2.24
N ILE A 72 3.78 -1.85 3.22
CA ILE A 72 2.51 -1.14 3.06
C ILE A 72 2.52 0.00 4.08
N ARG A 73 2.40 1.24 3.62
CA ARG A 73 2.46 2.44 4.47
C ARG A 73 1.18 3.26 4.34
N HIS A 74 0.66 3.81 5.43
CA HIS A 74 -0.45 4.76 5.37
C HIS A 74 0.09 6.15 5.01
N GLY A 75 -0.60 6.94 4.18
CA GLY A 75 -0.18 8.31 3.84
C GLY A 75 -0.13 9.31 5.00
N ARG A 76 -0.39 8.86 6.24
CA ARG A 76 -0.25 9.64 7.49
C ARG A 76 0.90 9.17 8.38
N GLU A 77 1.53 8.04 8.07
CA GLU A 77 2.74 7.60 8.78
C GLU A 77 3.92 8.41 8.25
N ASP A 78 4.19 9.53 8.94
CA ASP A 78 5.40 10.36 9.05
C ASP A 78 6.64 10.07 8.16
N GLY A 79 6.47 9.96 6.83
CA GLY A 79 7.62 9.68 5.97
C GLY A 79 7.48 9.97 4.47
N TYR A 80 6.38 10.60 4.04
CA TYR A 80 6.24 11.06 2.65
C TYR A 80 5.84 12.54 2.67
N LYS A 81 6.86 13.39 2.76
CA LYS A 81 6.82 14.80 2.38
C LYS A 81 7.79 14.99 1.23
#